data_AF-A0A841C315-F1
#
_entry.id   AF-A0A841C315-F1
#
_cell.length_a   1.000
_cell.length_b   1.000
_cell.length_c   1.000
_cell.angle_alpha   90.00
_cell.angle_beta   90.00
_cell.angle_gamma   90.00
#
_symmetry.space_group_name_H-M   'P 1'
#
loop_
_entity.id
_entity.type
_entity.pdbx_description
1 polymer ?
#
loop_
_entity_poly.entity_id
_entity_poly.type
_entity_poly.pdbx_seq_one_letter_code
_entity_poly.pdbx_strand_id
1 'polypeptide(L)'
;MRRILALALAALPVLLLAQPAHSAPDGTLTPTSATVLVGDAIGFSYTTPLPNAKNWVGLYSDPGNGPVNEQYVGPSTKWVYTAAASGTGSLPSAGLTAGRYILYFLRDDGYAWAAPPVTVQLVATTQPRFVSTAFDLRNAKVGTAYSATVGGLVVGNTTGLTFRKTSGPAWVAVAANGTVSGTPTATGIAPVGIRATNASGLTADTVARVEVQASVLVPTLKVLSWNLWHGGTQVGGYREKQLRFLLEQDVDAVGIQENEGSAAQQLAQALGWSYHQNSDIAVLSRYPITATGPVVAGSAIAATINLGSRSVKLWSAHLGYTPYGPYDACFGRMSTSQLLNREAQSGRTQQITSIITAMQADLTASSSVPVLLVGDFNAPSHLDWTGGNSRCGYGAVAWPTSTAPQNAGLTDSFRQANPNPATAPGNTWSPVFKTYTGGYGYDSHAGEPEPQDRIDFIHYRGPLAVQASQTVVEGTPSQTNPGSNAWTSDHAAVLTTFRVS
;
A
#
# COMPACT_ATOMS: atom_id res chain seq x y z
N MET A 1 55.63 -39.25 -30.45
CA MET A 1 55.82 -37.86 -30.94
C MET A 1 54.74 -36.98 -30.34
N ARG A 2 55.15 -36.01 -29.52
CA ARG A 2 54.28 -35.00 -28.86
C ARG A 2 53.56 -34.18 -29.94
N ARG A 3 52.23 -34.07 -29.88
CA ARG A 3 51.48 -33.09 -30.66
C ARG A 3 51.19 -31.88 -29.77
N ILE A 4 51.70 -30.74 -30.24
CA ILE A 4 51.69 -29.44 -29.60
C ILE A 4 50.29 -28.81 -29.74
N LEU A 5 49.83 -28.22 -28.64
CA LEU A 5 48.69 -27.33 -28.52
C LEU A 5 48.85 -26.10 -29.45
N ALA A 6 47.80 -25.76 -30.19
CA ALA A 6 47.59 -24.39 -30.67
C ALA A 6 46.29 -23.87 -30.05
N LEU A 7 46.42 -23.09 -28.97
CA LEU A 7 45.34 -22.30 -28.41
C LEU A 7 45.11 -21.10 -29.34
N ALA A 8 43.96 -21.04 -30.01
CA ALA A 8 43.49 -19.82 -30.64
C ALA A 8 42.78 -18.98 -29.57
N LEU A 9 43.44 -17.96 -29.05
CA LEU A 9 42.82 -16.91 -28.24
C LEU A 9 41.96 -16.04 -29.18
N ALA A 10 40.64 -16.23 -29.16
CA ALA A 10 39.72 -15.26 -29.74
C ALA A 10 39.53 -14.12 -28.74
N ALA A 11 40.22 -13.00 -28.95
CA ALA A 11 39.97 -11.76 -28.23
C ALA A 11 38.63 -11.18 -28.73
N LEU A 12 37.55 -11.37 -27.96
CA LEU A 12 36.33 -10.58 -28.15
C LEU A 12 36.60 -9.13 -27.68
N PRO A 13 36.32 -8.11 -28.50
CA PRO A 13 36.32 -6.74 -28.02
C PRO A 13 35.15 -6.57 -27.06
N VAL A 14 35.45 -6.35 -25.78
CA VAL A 14 34.46 -5.81 -24.83
C VAL A 14 34.19 -4.38 -25.27
N LEU A 15 33.12 -4.16 -26.02
CA LEU A 15 32.54 -2.83 -26.17
C LEU A 15 32.04 -2.42 -24.77
N LEU A 16 32.83 -1.63 -24.06
CA LEU A 16 32.28 -0.78 -23.02
C LEU A 16 31.35 0.23 -23.72
N LEU A 17 30.05 -0.05 -23.71
CA LEU A 17 29.05 0.97 -23.94
C LEU A 17 29.14 1.95 -22.77
N ALA A 18 29.92 3.01 -22.94
CA ALA A 18 29.87 4.15 -22.05
C ALA A 18 28.43 4.69 -22.10
N GLN A 19 27.71 4.56 -20.98
CA GLN A 19 26.44 5.27 -20.84
C GLN A 19 26.72 6.76 -21.03
N PRO A 20 25.91 7.49 -21.82
CA PRO A 20 26.10 8.92 -21.97
C PRO A 20 26.03 9.55 -20.58
N ALA A 21 27.08 10.29 -20.21
CA ALA A 21 27.08 11.08 -18.99
C ALA A 21 25.93 12.08 -19.08
N HIS A 22 24.94 11.97 -18.19
CA HIS A 22 23.91 13.00 -18.05
C HIS A 22 24.60 14.33 -17.72
N SER A 23 24.29 15.38 -18.49
CA SER A 23 24.72 16.73 -18.16
C SER A 23 24.14 17.12 -16.81
N ALA A 24 25.00 17.59 -15.90
CA ALA A 24 24.57 18.06 -14.59
C ALA A 24 23.42 19.07 -14.70
N PRO A 25 22.51 19.13 -13.72
CA PRO A 25 21.46 20.15 -13.69
C PRO A 25 22.09 21.55 -13.78
N ASP A 26 21.68 22.33 -14.77
CA ASP A 26 22.28 23.60 -15.20
C ASP A 26 21.27 24.76 -15.21
N GLY A 27 20.05 24.49 -14.74
CA GLY A 27 19.00 25.46 -14.48
C GLY A 27 18.89 25.88 -13.01
N THR A 28 17.86 26.67 -12.72
CA THR A 28 17.49 27.07 -11.35
C THR A 28 16.03 26.73 -11.06
N LEU A 29 15.74 26.45 -9.79
CA LEU A 29 14.38 26.28 -9.26
C LEU A 29 14.35 26.92 -7.87
N THR A 30 13.49 27.90 -7.66
CA THR A 30 13.40 28.65 -6.39
C THR A 30 11.94 28.80 -5.99
N PRO A 31 11.52 28.29 -4.81
CA PRO A 31 10.17 28.50 -4.32
C PRO A 31 10.01 29.98 -3.90
N THR A 32 8.83 30.55 -4.12
CA THR A 32 8.51 31.92 -3.69
C THR A 32 8.56 32.05 -2.16
N SER A 33 8.27 30.96 -1.43
CA SER A 33 8.43 30.85 0.02
C SER A 33 8.87 29.45 0.40
N ALA A 34 9.77 29.33 1.39
CA ALA A 34 10.15 28.04 1.97
C ALA A 34 9.03 27.41 2.83
N THR A 35 8.02 28.19 3.21
CA THR A 35 6.87 27.72 4.00
C THR A 35 5.57 28.23 3.39
N VAL A 36 4.62 27.32 3.15
CA VAL A 36 3.33 27.61 2.48
C VAL A 36 2.20 27.05 3.33
N LEU A 37 1.08 27.78 3.45
CA LEU A 37 -0.09 27.26 4.15
C LEU A 37 -0.81 26.23 3.27
N VAL A 38 -1.24 25.12 3.87
CA VAL A 38 -2.10 24.14 3.17
C VAL A 38 -3.37 24.86 2.68
N GLY A 39 -3.64 24.76 1.39
CA GLY A 39 -4.70 25.49 0.68
C GLY A 39 -4.15 26.59 -0.24
N ASP A 40 -3.02 27.21 0.11
CA ASP A 40 -2.38 28.25 -0.70
C ASP A 40 -1.55 27.62 -1.84
N ALA A 41 -1.37 28.36 -2.93
CA ALA A 41 -0.56 27.89 -4.06
C ALA A 41 0.93 27.88 -3.70
N ILE A 42 1.63 26.79 -4.04
CA ILE A 42 3.08 26.68 -3.92
C ILE A 42 3.69 27.36 -5.14
N GLY A 43 4.05 28.64 -5.01
CA GLY A 43 4.71 29.42 -6.06
C GLY A 43 6.19 29.10 -6.21
N PHE A 44 6.71 29.18 -7.44
CA PHE A 44 8.13 29.02 -7.74
C PHE A 44 8.54 29.80 -9.00
N SER A 45 9.84 30.08 -9.12
CA SER A 45 10.50 30.56 -10.34
C SER A 45 11.54 29.56 -10.83
N TYR A 46 11.77 29.51 -12.13
CA TYR A 46 12.71 28.59 -12.75
C TYR A 46 13.48 29.21 -13.91
N THR A 47 14.65 28.65 -14.21
CA THR A 47 15.42 28.88 -15.44
C THR A 47 16.00 27.58 -15.95
N THR A 48 16.14 27.42 -17.26
CA THR A 48 16.83 26.30 -17.92
C THR A 48 17.46 26.76 -19.24
N PRO A 49 18.69 26.34 -19.55
CA PRO A 49 19.28 26.59 -20.88
C PRO A 49 18.66 25.70 -21.97
N LEU A 50 17.87 24.69 -21.60
CA LEU A 50 17.25 23.71 -22.49
C LEU A 50 15.71 23.81 -22.38
N PRO A 51 15.07 24.85 -22.96
CA PRO A 51 13.62 24.96 -22.96
C PRO A 51 12.98 23.86 -23.82
N ASN A 52 11.93 23.23 -23.29
CA ASN A 52 11.11 22.25 -24.00
C ASN A 52 9.68 22.31 -23.46
N ALA A 53 8.68 22.20 -24.34
CA ALA A 53 7.27 22.15 -23.98
C ALA A 53 6.91 21.04 -22.98
N LYS A 54 7.75 20.00 -22.89
CA LYS A 54 7.60 18.85 -22.00
C LYS A 54 8.43 18.93 -20.72
N ASN A 55 9.16 20.03 -20.50
CA ASN A 55 9.77 20.26 -19.19
C ASN A 55 8.66 20.53 -18.17
N TRP A 56 8.83 20.06 -16.94
CA TRP A 56 7.78 20.11 -15.94
C TRP A 56 8.32 20.22 -14.52
N VAL A 57 7.53 20.80 -13.63
CA VAL A 57 7.82 20.83 -12.18
C VAL A 57 6.85 19.92 -11.47
N GLY A 58 7.39 18.95 -10.72
CA GLY A 58 6.63 18.01 -9.90
C GLY A 58 6.84 18.26 -8.41
N LEU A 59 5.78 18.15 -7.63
CA LEU A 59 5.79 18.15 -6.17
C LEU A 59 5.76 16.71 -5.65
N TYR A 60 6.66 16.41 -4.72
CA TYR A 60 6.78 15.09 -4.10
C TYR A 60 6.86 15.22 -2.57
N SER A 61 6.41 14.18 -1.89
CA SER A 61 6.59 14.05 -0.43
C SER A 61 8.06 13.87 -0.04
N ASP A 62 8.44 14.33 1.14
CA ASP A 62 9.81 14.20 1.66
C ASP A 62 9.85 13.77 3.14
N PRO A 63 10.40 12.58 3.46
CA PRO A 63 10.91 11.58 2.51
C PRO A 63 9.77 10.96 1.69
N GLY A 64 10.07 10.46 0.50
CA GLY A 64 9.03 9.94 -0.38
C GLY A 64 9.54 9.39 -1.69
N ASN A 65 8.68 9.44 -2.70
CA ASN A 65 8.89 8.88 -4.04
C ASN A 65 9.41 9.90 -5.07
N GLY A 66 10.10 10.95 -4.60
CA GLY A 66 10.76 11.90 -5.50
C GLY A 66 11.76 11.20 -6.43
N PRO A 67 12.05 11.73 -7.62
CA PRO A 67 12.99 11.15 -8.57
C PRO A 67 14.45 11.38 -8.12
N VAL A 68 14.80 10.81 -6.97
CA VAL A 68 16.15 10.79 -6.43
C VAL A 68 17.05 10.05 -7.41
N ASN A 69 18.27 10.54 -7.62
CA ASN A 69 19.20 10.03 -8.64
C ASN A 69 18.66 10.08 -10.07
N GLU A 70 17.72 10.99 -10.35
CA GLU A 70 17.18 11.23 -11.70
C GLU A 70 16.44 10.03 -12.31
N GLN A 71 15.89 9.16 -11.46
CA GLN A 71 15.14 7.96 -11.86
C GLN A 71 13.69 8.03 -11.39
N TYR A 72 12.79 7.37 -12.13
CA TYR A 72 11.41 7.19 -11.69
C TYR A 72 11.36 6.34 -10.42
N VAL A 73 10.71 6.86 -9.38
CA VAL A 73 10.41 6.10 -8.15
C VAL A 73 8.89 5.96 -7.98
N GLY A 74 8.14 7.03 -8.22
CA GLY A 74 6.68 7.05 -8.22
C GLY A 74 6.12 8.35 -8.81
N PRO A 75 4.78 8.46 -8.92
CA PRO A 75 4.14 9.62 -9.50
C PRO A 75 4.30 10.86 -8.61
N SER A 76 4.31 12.03 -9.24
CA SER A 76 4.25 13.30 -8.53
C SER A 76 2.89 13.49 -7.86
N THR A 77 2.87 14.15 -6.71
CA THR A 77 1.64 14.50 -6.00
C THR A 77 0.84 15.56 -6.76
N LYS A 78 1.54 16.53 -7.35
CA LYS A 78 1.03 17.60 -8.23
C LYS A 78 2.12 17.95 -9.23
N TRP A 79 1.75 18.41 -10.41
CA TRP A 79 2.73 18.84 -11.41
C TRP A 79 2.16 19.90 -12.36
N VAL A 80 3.05 20.59 -13.06
CA VAL A 80 2.73 21.55 -14.13
C VAL A 80 3.84 21.60 -15.17
N TYR A 81 3.50 21.81 -16.45
CA TYR A 81 4.48 22.04 -17.51
C TYR A 81 5.08 23.45 -17.45
N THR A 82 6.34 23.57 -17.88
CA THR A 82 7.16 24.79 -17.82
C THR A 82 8.01 24.90 -19.09
N ALA A 83 7.39 25.37 -20.19
CA ALA A 83 7.96 25.29 -21.53
C ALA A 83 9.11 26.26 -21.83
N ALA A 84 9.14 27.41 -21.14
CA ALA A 84 10.05 28.51 -21.46
C ALA A 84 11.46 28.30 -20.87
N ALA A 85 12.43 29.09 -21.34
CA ALA A 85 13.79 29.08 -20.77
C ALA A 85 13.83 29.69 -19.36
N SER A 86 12.83 30.49 -18.99
CA SER A 86 12.65 31.02 -17.65
C SER A 86 11.20 31.39 -17.41
N GLY A 87 10.74 31.35 -16.16
CA GLY A 87 9.41 31.81 -15.81
C GLY A 87 9.05 31.57 -14.35
N THR A 88 7.78 31.75 -14.05
CA THR A 88 7.16 31.42 -12.76
C THR A 88 6.06 30.39 -12.97
N GLY A 89 5.79 29.59 -11.95
CA GLY A 89 4.69 28.64 -11.92
C GLY A 89 4.15 28.46 -10.52
N SER A 90 3.07 27.68 -10.39
CA SER A 90 2.50 27.33 -9.10
C SER A 90 1.85 25.95 -9.12
N LEU A 91 1.90 25.26 -7.99
CA LEU A 91 1.19 23.99 -7.77
C LEU A 91 0.13 24.16 -6.66
N PRO A 92 -1.07 23.56 -6.80
CA PRO A 92 -2.08 23.64 -5.76
C PRO A 92 -1.68 22.78 -4.55
N SER A 93 -1.86 23.30 -3.33
CA SER A 93 -1.67 22.52 -2.10
C SER A 93 -2.97 22.03 -1.46
N ALA A 94 -4.12 22.35 -2.05
CA ALA A 94 -5.42 21.88 -1.58
C ALA A 94 -5.47 20.34 -1.57
N GLY A 95 -5.92 19.77 -0.44
CA GLY A 95 -6.00 18.32 -0.23
C GLY A 95 -4.69 17.67 0.21
N LEU A 96 -3.59 18.42 0.31
CA LEU A 96 -2.32 17.92 0.87
C LEU A 96 -2.30 18.03 2.39
N THR A 97 -1.45 17.24 3.03
CA THR A 97 -1.21 17.30 4.48
C THR A 97 -0.07 18.26 4.80
N ALA A 98 -0.09 18.87 5.99
CA ALA A 98 1.08 19.60 6.49
C ALA A 98 2.29 18.63 6.58
N GLY A 99 3.47 19.09 6.18
CA GLY A 99 4.63 18.23 6.04
C GLY A 99 5.69 18.81 5.12
N ARG A 100 6.81 18.11 4.99
CA ARG A 100 7.91 18.50 4.10
C ARG A 100 7.69 17.89 2.71
N TYR A 101 7.91 18.70 1.69
CA TYR A 101 7.81 18.33 0.29
C TYR A 101 9.05 18.82 -0.46
N ILE A 102 9.30 18.25 -1.63
CA ILE A 102 10.37 18.65 -2.55
C ILE A 102 9.76 18.96 -3.92
N LEU A 103 10.18 20.08 -4.51
CA LEU A 103 9.95 20.40 -5.91
C LEU A 103 11.12 19.90 -6.75
N TYR A 104 10.79 19.22 -7.84
CA TYR A 104 11.76 18.78 -8.86
C TYR A 104 11.42 19.46 -10.18
N PHE A 105 12.40 20.12 -10.79
CA PHE A 105 12.29 20.60 -12.16
C PHE A 105 12.92 19.58 -13.09
N LEU A 106 12.12 19.01 -13.99
CA LEU A 106 12.41 17.79 -14.73
C LEU A 106 12.30 18.04 -16.25
N ARG A 107 13.13 17.34 -17.02
CA ARG A 107 13.23 17.53 -18.47
C ARG A 107 12.34 16.56 -19.24
N ASP A 108 11.72 17.04 -20.33
CA ASP A 108 11.20 16.24 -21.45
C ASP A 108 10.25 15.05 -21.10
N ASP A 109 9.28 15.24 -20.21
CA ASP A 109 8.43 14.16 -19.63
C ASP A 109 9.24 13.03 -18.93
N GLY A 110 10.54 13.23 -18.73
CA GLY A 110 11.45 12.34 -18.04
C GLY A 110 11.72 12.78 -16.60
N TYR A 111 12.73 12.15 -15.99
CA TYR A 111 13.10 12.34 -14.58
C TYR A 111 14.51 12.93 -14.38
N ALA A 112 15.18 13.29 -15.49
CA ALA A 112 16.44 14.02 -15.44
C ALA A 112 16.21 15.43 -14.90
N TRP A 113 17.07 15.87 -13.98
CA TRP A 113 16.90 17.14 -13.31
C TRP A 113 17.34 18.30 -14.20
N ALA A 114 16.43 19.24 -14.45
CA ALA A 114 16.75 20.52 -15.07
C ALA A 114 17.45 21.49 -14.11
N ALA A 115 17.14 21.38 -12.81
CA ALA A 115 17.75 22.17 -11.74
C ALA A 115 17.85 21.32 -10.46
N PRO A 116 18.76 21.66 -9.51
CA PRO A 116 18.77 20.99 -8.22
C PRO A 116 17.40 21.07 -7.52
N PRO A 117 16.92 19.97 -6.90
CA PRO A 117 15.64 19.95 -6.22
C PRO A 117 15.63 20.84 -4.98
N VAL A 118 14.46 21.38 -4.63
CA VAL A 118 14.30 22.34 -3.52
C VAL A 118 13.15 21.96 -2.61
N THR A 119 13.37 22.07 -1.30
CA THR A 119 12.38 21.72 -0.29
C THR A 119 11.39 22.86 -0.03
N VAL A 120 10.15 22.48 0.30
CA VAL A 120 9.10 23.39 0.78
C VAL A 120 8.37 22.75 1.95
N GLN A 121 8.08 23.53 2.98
CA GLN A 121 7.32 23.09 4.15
C GLN A 121 5.85 23.52 4.01
N LEU A 122 4.94 22.57 3.99
CA LEU A 122 3.51 22.86 4.15
C LEU A 122 3.15 22.90 5.62
N VAL A 123 2.41 23.94 6.05
CA VAL A 123 1.90 24.09 7.41
C VAL A 123 0.39 24.30 7.39
N ALA A 124 -0.31 23.75 8.37
CA ALA A 124 -1.75 23.96 8.52
C ALA A 124 -2.02 24.97 9.64
N THR A 125 -3.09 25.76 9.49
CA THR A 125 -3.59 26.66 10.54
C THR A 125 -4.67 26.00 11.40
N THR A 126 -5.18 24.85 10.97
CA THR A 126 -6.20 24.10 11.70
C THR A 126 -5.67 23.59 13.03
N GLN A 127 -6.53 23.51 14.04
CA GLN A 127 -6.16 23.01 15.37
C GLN A 127 -5.56 21.59 15.25
N PRO A 128 -4.48 21.28 15.98
CA PRO A 128 -3.99 19.90 16.06
C PRO A 128 -5.11 18.98 16.55
N ARG A 129 -5.20 17.80 15.95
CA ARG A 129 -6.09 16.73 16.39
C ARG A 129 -5.50 15.37 16.10
N PHE A 130 -5.81 14.38 16.92
CA PHE A 130 -5.47 13.01 16.58
C PHE A 130 -6.34 12.51 15.42
N VAL A 131 -5.80 11.60 14.60
CA VAL A 131 -6.53 10.95 13.49
C VAL A 131 -7.73 10.14 13.98
N SER A 132 -7.68 9.66 15.22
CA SER A 132 -8.79 9.00 15.93
C SER A 132 -8.81 9.38 17.41
N THR A 133 -10.00 9.34 18.01
CA THR A 133 -10.24 9.69 19.42
C THR A 133 -9.77 8.58 20.39
N ALA A 134 -9.69 7.34 19.91
CA ALA A 134 -9.08 6.22 20.62
C ALA A 134 -8.61 5.13 19.64
N PHE A 135 -7.54 4.44 19.98
CA PHE A 135 -6.99 3.35 19.17
C PHE A 135 -6.11 2.41 20.00
N ASP A 136 -5.90 1.21 19.48
CA ASP A 136 -4.99 0.22 20.07
C ASP A 136 -3.59 0.38 19.47
N LEU A 137 -2.59 0.40 20.35
CA LEU A 137 -1.18 0.22 19.99
C LEU A 137 -0.86 -1.28 20.00
N ARG A 138 0.33 -1.65 19.50
CA ARG A 138 0.80 -3.05 19.56
C ARG A 138 0.70 -3.61 20.97
N ASN A 139 0.39 -4.90 21.06
CA ASN A 139 0.32 -5.60 22.34
C ASN A 139 1.65 -5.51 23.09
N ALA A 140 1.56 -5.56 24.43
CA ALA A 140 2.71 -5.69 25.31
C ALA A 140 2.71 -7.06 25.98
N LYS A 141 3.85 -7.47 26.53
CA LYS A 141 3.98 -8.69 27.34
C LYS A 141 4.45 -8.35 28.75
N VAL A 142 3.83 -8.96 29.76
CA VAL A 142 4.22 -8.78 31.18
C VAL A 142 5.73 -8.97 31.34
N GLY A 143 6.38 -8.04 32.05
CA GLY A 143 7.81 -8.08 32.34
C GLY A 143 8.74 -7.76 31.16
N THR A 144 8.20 -7.47 29.97
CA THR A 144 9.00 -7.13 28.78
C THR A 144 8.95 -5.64 28.49
N ALA A 145 10.10 -5.04 28.15
CA ALA A 145 10.16 -3.65 27.75
C ALA A 145 9.27 -3.38 26.52
N TYR A 146 8.47 -2.32 26.61
CA TYR A 146 7.51 -1.89 25.61
C TYR A 146 7.90 -0.54 25.01
N SER A 147 7.66 -0.38 23.71
CA SER A 147 7.83 0.90 23.02
C SER A 147 6.92 0.97 21.79
N ALA A 148 6.18 2.06 21.65
CA ALA A 148 5.40 2.42 20.48
C ALA A 148 5.44 3.95 20.32
N THR A 149 4.88 4.50 19.24
CA THR A 149 4.82 5.95 19.04
C THR A 149 3.43 6.37 18.60
N VAL A 150 3.02 7.57 19.04
CA VAL A 150 1.82 8.26 18.55
C VAL A 150 2.15 9.56 17.82
N GLY A 151 3.46 9.84 17.63
CA GLY A 151 3.95 11.11 17.11
C GLY A 151 3.41 11.47 15.73
N GLY A 152 3.24 10.46 14.87
CA GLY A 152 2.72 10.62 13.52
C GLY A 152 1.19 10.56 13.40
N LEU A 153 0.47 10.49 14.52
CA LEU A 153 -1.00 10.34 14.55
C LEU A 153 -1.74 11.65 14.80
N VAL A 154 -1.07 12.79 14.69
CA VAL A 154 -1.65 14.12 14.85
C VAL A 154 -1.60 14.85 13.50
N VAL A 155 -2.73 15.42 13.11
CA VAL A 155 -2.90 16.24 11.90
C VAL A 155 -3.28 17.67 12.27
N GLY A 156 -3.26 18.59 11.31
CA GLY A 156 -3.45 20.02 11.53
C GLY A 156 -2.14 20.74 11.80
N ASN A 157 -2.15 21.76 12.66
CA ASN A 157 -0.94 22.51 13.01
C ASN A 157 -0.04 21.72 13.98
N THR A 158 0.91 20.97 13.42
CA THR A 158 1.86 20.13 14.14
C THR A 158 3.22 20.80 14.39
N THR A 159 3.36 22.10 14.13
CA THR A 159 4.63 22.81 14.36
C THR A 159 5.01 22.77 15.84
N GLY A 160 6.20 22.26 16.15
CA GLY A 160 6.72 22.15 17.53
C GLY A 160 5.87 21.26 18.43
N LEU A 161 5.25 20.21 17.87
CA LEU A 161 4.40 19.29 18.62
C LEU A 161 5.17 18.58 19.72
N THR A 162 4.64 18.63 20.93
CA THR A 162 5.11 17.88 22.10
C THR A 162 3.98 17.05 22.70
N PHE A 163 4.34 15.94 23.35
CA PHE A 163 3.37 15.00 23.93
C PHE A 163 3.58 14.83 25.43
N ARG A 164 2.50 14.56 26.16
CA ARG A 164 2.55 14.13 27.55
C ARG A 164 1.44 13.14 27.88
N LYS A 165 1.68 12.33 28.90
CA LYS A 165 0.67 11.47 29.51
C LYS A 165 -0.27 12.32 30.36
N THR A 166 -1.57 12.10 30.21
CA THR A 166 -2.62 12.73 31.04
C THR A 166 -3.28 11.74 31.99
N SER A 167 -3.32 10.45 31.64
CA SER A 167 -3.85 9.38 32.49
C SER A 167 -3.28 8.01 32.11
N GLY A 168 -3.49 6.99 32.95
CA GLY A 168 -3.14 5.60 32.66
C GLY A 168 -2.13 4.97 33.64
N PRO A 169 -1.83 3.67 33.49
CA PRO A 169 -1.07 2.90 34.47
C PRO A 169 0.33 3.44 34.76
N ALA A 170 0.83 3.28 35.99
CA ALA A 170 2.14 3.80 36.41
C ALA A 170 3.31 3.27 35.57
N TRP A 171 3.18 2.07 35.00
CA TRP A 171 4.24 1.46 34.20
C TRP A 171 4.43 2.12 32.82
N VAL A 172 3.46 2.92 32.34
CA VAL A 172 3.54 3.61 31.04
C VAL A 172 3.99 5.05 31.22
N ALA A 173 4.99 5.46 30.43
CA ALA A 173 5.38 6.84 30.22
C ALA A 173 5.09 7.29 28.78
N VAL A 174 4.91 8.60 28.59
CA VAL A 174 4.80 9.24 27.27
C VAL A 174 5.84 10.35 27.20
N ALA A 175 6.82 10.21 26.31
CA ALA A 175 7.88 11.18 26.11
C ALA A 175 7.41 12.34 25.22
N ALA A 176 8.15 13.46 25.25
CA ALA A 176 7.82 14.68 24.50
C ALA A 176 7.72 14.49 22.98
N ASN A 177 8.41 13.49 22.42
CA ASN A 177 8.35 13.13 21.00
C ASN A 177 7.19 12.19 20.64
N GLY A 178 6.34 11.81 21.61
CA GLY A 178 5.22 10.89 21.40
C GLY A 178 5.57 9.41 21.57
N THR A 179 6.79 9.05 22.01
CA THR A 179 7.11 7.66 22.37
C THR A 179 6.33 7.24 23.61
N VAL A 180 5.57 6.16 23.50
CA VAL A 180 4.87 5.47 24.59
C VAL A 180 5.70 4.26 24.99
N SER A 181 6.21 4.21 26.22
CA SER A 181 7.13 3.16 26.66
C SER A 181 6.93 2.77 28.12
N GLY A 182 7.45 1.60 28.50
CA GLY A 182 7.29 1.08 29.86
C GLY A 182 7.53 -0.42 29.97
N THR A 183 7.31 -0.98 31.16
CA THR A 183 7.35 -2.43 31.39
C THR A 183 6.11 -2.84 32.19
N PRO A 184 5.11 -3.49 31.56
CA PRO A 184 3.87 -3.83 32.25
C PRO A 184 4.07 -4.92 33.30
N THR A 185 3.33 -4.82 34.40
CA THR A 185 3.44 -5.72 35.56
C THR A 185 2.26 -6.69 35.70
N ALA A 186 1.16 -6.45 34.99
CA ALA A 186 -0.04 -7.27 35.03
C ALA A 186 -0.74 -7.29 33.65
N THR A 187 -1.50 -8.35 33.37
CA THR A 187 -2.29 -8.47 32.14
C THR A 187 -3.52 -7.57 32.14
N GLY A 188 -4.05 -7.30 30.95
CA GLY A 188 -5.27 -6.54 30.74
C GLY A 188 -5.07 -5.35 29.80
N ILE A 189 -6.13 -4.59 29.60
CA ILE A 189 -6.11 -3.41 28.74
C ILE A 189 -5.62 -2.21 29.56
N ALA A 190 -4.54 -1.59 29.11
CA ALA A 190 -3.99 -0.38 29.69
C ALA A 190 -4.39 0.86 28.85
N PRO A 191 -5.42 1.62 29.25
CA PRO A 191 -5.72 2.90 28.61
C PRO A 191 -4.71 3.96 29.03
N VAL A 192 -4.24 4.75 28.07
CA VAL A 192 -3.24 5.80 28.24
C VAL A 192 -3.81 7.08 27.64
N GLY A 193 -4.19 8.02 28.49
CA GLY A 193 -4.57 9.36 28.05
C GLY A 193 -3.33 10.11 27.58
N ILE A 194 -3.39 10.67 26.37
CA ILE A 194 -2.27 11.40 25.75
C ILE A 194 -2.75 12.76 25.30
N ARG A 195 -1.98 13.80 25.61
CA ARG A 195 -2.17 15.16 25.09
C ARG A 195 -1.00 15.57 24.21
N ALA A 196 -1.30 15.99 22.99
CA ALA A 196 -0.37 16.71 22.12
C ALA A 196 -0.55 18.22 22.31
N THR A 197 0.53 18.99 22.24
CA THR A 197 0.53 20.46 22.33
C THR A 197 1.50 21.02 21.31
N ASN A 198 1.04 21.89 20.42
CA ASN A 198 1.90 22.51 19.42
C ASN A 198 2.62 23.75 19.97
N ALA A 199 3.48 24.38 19.16
CA ALA A 199 4.26 25.56 19.56
C ALA A 199 3.40 26.79 19.92
N SER A 200 2.16 26.87 19.41
CA SER A 200 1.22 27.94 19.76
C SER A 200 0.36 27.64 20.99
N GLY A 201 0.59 26.50 21.66
CA GLY A 201 -0.14 26.10 22.86
C GLY A 201 -1.49 25.44 22.60
N LEU A 202 -1.88 25.20 21.34
CA LEU A 202 -3.10 24.47 21.00
C LEU A 202 -2.91 22.98 21.30
N THR A 203 -3.98 22.35 21.80
CA THR A 203 -3.92 20.96 22.29
C THR A 203 -4.86 20.03 21.54
N ALA A 204 -4.46 18.76 21.50
CA ALA A 204 -5.27 17.62 21.08
C ALA A 204 -5.18 16.51 22.13
N ASP A 205 -6.27 15.80 22.37
CA ASP A 205 -6.32 14.66 23.30
C ASP A 205 -6.75 13.37 22.58
N THR A 206 -6.24 12.23 23.03
CA THR A 206 -6.66 10.89 22.60
C THR A 206 -6.48 9.88 23.73
N VAL A 207 -7.02 8.68 23.55
CA VAL A 207 -6.75 7.51 24.40
C VAL A 207 -6.12 6.41 23.57
N ALA A 208 -4.83 6.17 23.78
CA ALA A 208 -4.17 4.97 23.26
C ALA A 208 -4.41 3.80 24.23
N ARG A 209 -4.57 2.59 23.71
CA ARG A 209 -4.74 1.37 24.51
C ARG A 209 -3.60 0.40 24.23
N VAL A 210 -3.11 -0.25 25.28
CA VAL A 210 -2.10 -1.32 25.14
C VAL A 210 -2.68 -2.58 25.78
N GLU A 211 -2.96 -3.60 24.98
CA GLU A 211 -3.34 -4.90 25.51
C GLU A 211 -2.10 -5.64 26.02
N VAL A 212 -2.08 -5.95 27.33
CA VAL A 212 -0.98 -6.65 27.97
C VAL A 212 -1.28 -8.14 28.08
N GLN A 213 -0.45 -8.94 27.42
CA GLN A 213 -0.53 -10.40 27.38
C GLN A 213 0.41 -11.06 28.41
N ALA A 214 0.01 -12.20 28.96
CA ALA A 214 0.85 -13.00 29.84
C ALA A 214 1.89 -13.81 29.06
N SER A 215 1.48 -14.49 27.99
CA SER A 215 2.30 -15.49 27.30
C SER A 215 2.40 -15.24 25.80
N VAL A 216 1.33 -15.53 25.05
CA VAL A 216 1.24 -15.31 23.60
C VAL A 216 1.01 -13.83 23.35
N LEU A 217 1.97 -13.14 22.74
CA LEU A 217 1.89 -11.70 22.50
C LEU A 217 0.75 -11.34 21.53
N VAL A 218 0.48 -12.20 20.55
CA VAL A 218 -0.53 -11.98 19.51
C VAL A 218 -1.42 -13.22 19.44
N PRO A 219 -2.41 -13.36 20.34
CA PRO A 219 -3.31 -14.53 20.35
C PRO A 219 -4.28 -14.52 19.16
N THR A 220 -4.61 -13.33 18.68
CA THR A 220 -5.43 -13.08 17.50
C THR A 220 -4.64 -12.19 16.55
N LEU A 221 -4.64 -12.55 15.26
CA LEU A 221 -3.96 -11.83 14.19
C LEU A 221 -4.99 -11.36 13.17
N LYS A 222 -5.13 -10.04 13.01
CA LYS A 222 -5.97 -9.43 11.96
C LYS A 222 -5.12 -9.07 10.74
N VAL A 223 -5.38 -9.76 9.63
CA VAL A 223 -4.67 -9.56 8.36
C VAL A 223 -5.59 -8.91 7.35
N LEU A 224 -5.09 -7.87 6.67
CA LEU A 224 -5.81 -7.10 5.66
C LEU A 224 -5.12 -7.24 4.29
N SER A 225 -5.89 -7.43 3.23
CA SER A 225 -5.46 -7.19 1.83
C SER A 225 -6.09 -5.90 1.34
N TRP A 226 -5.28 -4.98 0.79
CA TRP A 226 -5.78 -3.66 0.41
C TRP A 226 -5.02 -3.04 -0.77
N ASN A 227 -5.65 -3.03 -1.95
CA ASN A 227 -5.29 -2.14 -3.03
C ASN A 227 -5.66 -0.69 -2.65
N LEU A 228 -4.70 0.23 -2.74
CA LEU A 228 -4.88 1.62 -2.30
C LEU A 228 -5.44 2.57 -3.35
N TRP A 229 -5.62 2.16 -4.61
CA TRP A 229 -6.03 3.02 -5.73
C TRP A 229 -5.08 4.21 -5.92
N HIS A 230 -3.94 3.95 -6.54
CA HIS A 230 -2.83 4.89 -6.70
C HIS A 230 -2.39 5.50 -5.36
N GLY A 231 -2.15 4.67 -4.35
CA GLY A 231 -1.81 5.12 -3.00
C GLY A 231 -2.91 5.92 -2.29
N GLY A 232 -4.12 5.98 -2.85
CA GLY A 232 -5.30 6.69 -2.38
C GLY A 232 -5.47 8.09 -2.97
N THR A 233 -4.62 8.49 -3.93
CA THR A 233 -4.55 9.89 -4.39
C THR A 233 -5.81 10.39 -5.09
N GLN A 234 -6.71 9.49 -5.46
CA GLN A 234 -8.01 9.82 -6.07
C GLN A 234 -9.01 10.42 -5.06
N VAL A 235 -8.72 10.34 -3.76
CA VAL A 235 -9.60 10.79 -2.68
C VAL A 235 -8.94 11.91 -1.86
N GLY A 236 -9.67 13.01 -1.62
CA GLY A 236 -9.16 14.13 -0.82
C GLY A 236 -8.91 13.71 0.64
N GLY A 237 -7.76 14.09 1.20
CA GLY A 237 -7.39 13.75 2.59
C GLY A 237 -7.15 12.25 2.81
N TYR A 238 -6.86 11.48 1.75
CA TYR A 238 -6.70 10.04 1.77
C TYR A 238 -5.76 9.54 2.87
N ARG A 239 -4.63 10.21 3.11
CA ARG A 239 -3.64 9.77 4.10
C ARG A 239 -4.22 9.66 5.51
N GLU A 240 -4.96 10.67 5.92
CA GLU A 240 -5.59 10.69 7.24
C GLU A 240 -6.67 9.62 7.34
N LYS A 241 -7.49 9.48 6.30
CA LYS A 241 -8.54 8.47 6.21
C LYS A 241 -7.96 7.05 6.28
N GLN A 242 -6.85 6.80 5.59
CA GLN A 242 -6.14 5.52 5.63
C GLN A 242 -5.59 5.21 7.03
N LEU A 243 -4.95 6.19 7.70
CA LEU A 243 -4.47 6.01 9.07
C LEU A 243 -5.62 5.71 10.04
N ARG A 244 -6.70 6.47 9.94
CA ARG A 244 -7.89 6.27 10.77
C ARG A 244 -8.48 4.87 10.53
N PHE A 245 -8.65 4.46 9.27
CA PHE A 245 -9.17 3.14 8.93
C PHE A 245 -8.32 2.01 9.54
N LEU A 246 -6.99 2.06 9.40
CA LEU A 246 -6.10 1.04 9.96
C LEU A 246 -6.16 0.96 11.50
N LEU A 247 -6.32 2.11 12.16
CA LEU A 247 -6.43 2.19 13.62
C LEU A 247 -7.81 1.71 14.11
N GLU A 248 -8.89 2.10 13.43
CA GLU A 248 -10.28 1.76 13.82
C GLU A 248 -10.63 0.31 13.51
N GLN A 249 -10.10 -0.27 12.42
CA GLN A 249 -10.20 -1.71 12.16
C GLN A 249 -9.27 -2.55 13.05
N ASP A 250 -8.33 -1.89 13.74
CA ASP A 250 -7.37 -2.52 14.63
C ASP A 250 -6.61 -3.66 13.91
N VAL A 251 -6.03 -3.37 12.75
CA VAL A 251 -5.31 -4.39 11.94
C VAL A 251 -3.88 -4.60 12.44
N ASP A 252 -3.34 -5.82 12.29
CA ASP A 252 -1.99 -6.17 12.73
C ASP A 252 -0.98 -6.28 11.58
N ALA A 253 -1.44 -6.75 10.42
CA ALA A 253 -0.62 -6.91 9.23
C ALA A 253 -1.44 -6.62 7.96
N VAL A 254 -0.82 -5.98 6.98
CA VAL A 254 -1.48 -5.55 5.74
C VAL A 254 -0.60 -5.91 4.55
N GLY A 255 -1.17 -6.59 3.55
CA GLY A 255 -0.62 -6.61 2.20
C GLY A 255 -1.23 -5.48 1.39
N ILE A 256 -0.38 -4.57 0.91
CA ILE A 256 -0.75 -3.38 0.14
C ILE A 256 -0.42 -3.61 -1.34
N GLN A 257 -1.31 -3.16 -2.21
CA GLN A 257 -1.13 -3.04 -3.66
C GLN A 257 -1.35 -1.58 -4.07
N GLU A 258 -0.85 -1.19 -5.25
CA GLU A 258 -0.82 0.20 -5.72
C GLU A 258 -0.19 1.17 -4.70
N ASN A 259 0.98 0.78 -4.21
CA ASN A 259 1.77 1.52 -3.21
C ASN A 259 2.30 2.87 -3.74
N GLU A 260 2.39 3.05 -5.06
CA GLU A 260 2.97 4.24 -5.72
C GLU A 260 4.36 4.64 -5.16
N GLY A 261 5.14 3.62 -4.83
CA GLY A 261 6.51 3.69 -4.33
C GLY A 261 6.68 4.16 -2.88
N SER A 262 5.65 4.68 -2.21
CA SER A 262 5.83 5.31 -0.89
C SER A 262 4.64 5.29 0.06
N ALA A 263 3.45 4.86 -0.37
CA ALA A 263 2.26 4.93 0.46
C ALA A 263 2.43 4.14 1.77
N ALA A 264 2.89 2.89 1.69
CA ALA A 264 3.14 2.00 2.82
C ALA A 264 4.21 2.54 3.75
N GLN A 265 5.35 3.02 3.23
CA GLN A 265 6.38 3.68 4.04
C GLN A 265 5.82 4.83 4.87
N GLN A 266 5.06 5.73 4.24
CA GLN A 266 4.48 6.89 4.92
C GLN A 266 3.42 6.47 5.96
N LEU A 267 2.63 5.42 5.70
CA LEU A 267 1.70 4.85 6.70
C LEU A 267 2.49 4.26 7.87
N ALA A 268 3.54 3.50 7.58
CA ALA A 268 4.39 2.86 8.57
C ALA A 268 5.07 3.90 9.49
N GLN A 269 5.62 4.97 8.92
CA GLN A 269 6.26 6.05 9.66
C GLN A 269 5.28 6.74 10.60
N ALA A 270 4.06 7.02 10.12
CA ALA A 270 3.03 7.66 10.95
C ALA A 270 2.55 6.75 12.10
N LEU A 271 2.36 5.46 11.81
CA LEU A 271 1.89 4.45 12.78
C LEU A 271 3.00 3.94 13.73
N GLY A 272 4.27 4.14 13.37
CA GLY A 272 5.40 3.49 14.05
C GLY A 272 5.51 1.99 13.76
N TRP A 273 5.10 1.56 12.58
CA TRP A 273 5.02 0.16 12.16
C TRP A 273 6.22 -0.24 11.28
N SER A 274 6.45 -1.55 11.15
CA SER A 274 7.45 -2.10 10.22
C SER A 274 6.87 -2.20 8.81
N TYR A 275 7.70 -2.03 7.78
CA TYR A 275 7.28 -2.23 6.39
C TYR A 275 8.38 -2.84 5.54
N HIS A 276 7.97 -3.50 4.46
CA HIS A 276 8.81 -3.94 3.35
C HIS A 276 8.03 -3.66 2.06
N GLN A 277 8.65 -3.06 1.05
CA GLN A 277 7.94 -2.63 -0.15
C GLN A 277 8.82 -2.67 -1.40
N ASN A 278 8.17 -2.71 -2.57
CA ASN A 278 8.73 -2.26 -3.84
C ASN A 278 7.90 -1.05 -4.35
N SER A 279 8.00 -0.72 -5.65
CA SER A 279 7.27 0.40 -6.25
C SER A 279 5.73 0.25 -6.23
N ASP A 280 5.21 -0.97 -6.15
CA ASP A 280 3.78 -1.26 -6.32
C ASP A 280 3.17 -2.02 -5.13
N ILE A 281 3.94 -2.91 -4.51
CA ILE A 281 3.47 -3.86 -3.52
C ILE A 281 4.19 -3.58 -2.20
N ALA A 282 3.48 -3.72 -1.08
CA ALA A 282 4.09 -3.65 0.24
C ALA A 282 3.51 -4.67 1.22
N VAL A 283 4.28 -4.95 2.26
CA VAL A 283 3.84 -5.54 3.53
C VAL A 283 4.04 -4.50 4.61
N LEU A 284 2.99 -4.22 5.37
CA LEU A 284 2.98 -3.31 6.51
C LEU A 284 2.59 -4.12 7.76
N SER A 285 3.29 -3.95 8.88
CA SER A 285 3.02 -4.69 10.12
C SER A 285 3.22 -3.88 11.38
N ARG A 286 2.24 -3.98 12.28
CA ARG A 286 2.28 -3.49 13.65
C ARG A 286 3.41 -4.12 14.49
N TYR A 287 3.86 -5.31 14.09
CA TYR A 287 4.91 -6.07 14.74
C TYR A 287 6.20 -6.11 13.89
N PRO A 288 7.38 -6.40 14.48
CA PRO A 288 8.64 -6.34 13.76
C PRO A 288 8.70 -7.30 12.57
N ILE A 289 9.12 -6.78 11.41
CA ILE A 289 9.57 -7.60 10.28
C ILE A 289 11.01 -8.03 10.54
N THR A 290 11.27 -9.33 10.58
CA THR A 290 12.60 -9.89 10.93
C THR A 290 13.35 -10.46 9.73
N ALA A 291 12.66 -10.71 8.62
CA ALA A 291 13.26 -11.15 7.37
C ALA A 291 12.37 -10.76 6.18
N THR A 292 12.98 -10.56 5.01
CA THR A 292 12.28 -10.29 3.75
C THR A 292 12.55 -11.43 2.76
N GLY A 293 11.59 -11.71 1.89
CA GLY A 293 11.71 -12.68 0.81
C GLY A 293 12.05 -12.03 -0.53
N PRO A 294 12.16 -12.84 -1.61
CA PRO A 294 12.45 -12.32 -2.94
C PRO A 294 11.27 -11.52 -3.50
N VAL A 295 11.57 -10.56 -4.39
CA VAL A 295 10.59 -10.00 -5.31
C VAL A 295 10.37 -10.99 -6.45
N VAL A 296 9.14 -11.43 -6.67
CA VAL A 296 8.83 -12.46 -7.67
C VAL A 296 8.13 -11.82 -8.87
N ALA A 297 8.83 -11.77 -10.00
CA ALA A 297 8.33 -11.25 -11.28
C ALA A 297 7.71 -9.84 -11.21
N GLY A 298 8.08 -9.03 -10.21
CA GLY A 298 7.45 -7.74 -9.93
C GLY A 298 6.03 -7.83 -9.34
N SER A 299 5.47 -9.03 -9.19
CA SER A 299 4.07 -9.28 -8.84
C SER A 299 3.87 -9.80 -7.41
N ALA A 300 4.93 -10.04 -6.64
CA ALA A 300 4.83 -10.33 -5.22
C ALA A 300 6.09 -9.99 -4.43
N ILE A 301 5.91 -9.73 -3.13
CA ILE A 301 6.97 -9.65 -2.12
C ILE A 301 6.57 -10.42 -0.87
N ALA A 302 7.53 -10.76 -0.02
CA ALA A 302 7.26 -11.47 1.23
C ALA A 302 8.01 -10.90 2.43
N ALA A 303 7.42 -11.03 3.61
CA ALA A 303 8.06 -10.68 4.88
C ALA A 303 7.73 -11.72 5.97
N THR A 304 8.69 -11.98 6.84
CA THR A 304 8.46 -12.71 8.09
C THR A 304 8.16 -11.70 9.21
N ILE A 305 7.00 -11.82 9.84
CA ILE A 305 6.55 -10.97 10.94
C ILE A 305 6.73 -11.72 12.25
N ASN A 306 7.40 -11.10 13.22
CA ASN A 306 7.62 -11.65 14.55
C ASN A 306 6.46 -11.31 15.51
N LEU A 307 5.74 -12.32 15.96
CA LEU A 307 4.61 -12.23 16.88
C LEU A 307 5.01 -12.61 18.33
N GLY A 308 6.28 -12.46 18.69
CA GLY A 308 6.85 -12.81 19.99
C GLY A 308 7.50 -14.19 19.97
N SER A 309 6.84 -15.20 20.54
CA SER A 309 7.30 -16.60 20.49
C SER A 309 6.91 -17.33 19.20
N ARG A 310 6.23 -16.64 18.28
CA ARG A 310 5.71 -17.16 17.02
C ARG A 310 6.08 -16.22 15.88
N SER A 311 5.98 -16.72 14.65
CA SER A 311 6.15 -15.89 13.46
C SER A 311 5.14 -16.30 12.40
N VAL A 312 4.91 -15.41 11.45
CA VAL A 312 4.07 -15.66 10.29
C VAL A 312 4.79 -15.15 9.05
N LYS A 313 4.64 -15.86 7.92
CA LYS A 313 5.10 -15.40 6.62
C LYS A 313 3.92 -14.75 5.88
N LEU A 314 4.07 -13.51 5.48
CA LEU A 314 3.07 -12.78 4.69
C LEU A 314 3.63 -12.48 3.30
N TRP A 315 2.99 -13.04 2.29
CA TRP A 315 3.18 -12.70 0.88
C TRP A 315 2.09 -11.73 0.45
N SER A 316 2.47 -10.60 -0.14
CA SER A 316 1.56 -9.66 -0.80
C SER A 316 1.79 -9.73 -2.31
N ALA A 317 0.71 -9.81 -3.08
CA ALA A 317 0.76 -9.94 -4.54
C ALA A 317 -0.13 -8.91 -5.23
N HIS A 318 0.26 -8.52 -6.45
CA HIS A 318 -0.52 -7.72 -7.37
C HIS A 318 -0.31 -8.26 -8.78
N LEU A 319 -1.35 -8.89 -9.34
CA LEU A 319 -1.27 -9.53 -10.65
C LEU A 319 -1.73 -8.57 -11.76
N GLY A 320 -1.34 -8.85 -13.01
CA GLY A 320 -1.65 -7.97 -14.14
C GLY A 320 -3.15 -7.73 -14.31
N TYR A 321 -3.55 -6.48 -14.50
CA TYR A 321 -4.97 -6.07 -14.53
C TYR A 321 -5.66 -6.26 -15.89
N THR A 322 -4.91 -6.41 -16.99
CA THR A 322 -5.46 -6.41 -18.36
C THR A 322 -4.97 -7.58 -19.22
N PRO A 323 -5.80 -8.13 -20.15
CA PRO A 323 -7.26 -7.96 -20.24
C PRO A 323 -7.98 -8.49 -18.99
N TYR A 324 -9.22 -8.08 -18.74
CA TYR A 324 -10.00 -8.51 -17.57
C TYR A 324 -11.04 -9.58 -17.96
N GLY A 325 -10.92 -10.77 -17.35
CA GLY A 325 -11.73 -11.94 -17.72
C GLY A 325 -13.25 -11.73 -17.64
N PRO A 326 -13.79 -11.07 -16.60
CA PRO A 326 -15.22 -10.75 -16.54
C PRO A 326 -15.73 -9.86 -17.68
N TYR A 327 -14.93 -8.94 -18.23
CA TYR A 327 -15.34 -8.19 -19.43
C TYR A 327 -15.41 -9.11 -20.66
N ASP A 328 -14.41 -9.97 -20.85
CA ASP A 328 -14.40 -10.96 -21.93
C ASP A 328 -15.60 -11.94 -21.86
N ALA A 329 -16.08 -12.23 -20.65
CA ALA A 329 -17.24 -13.08 -20.42
C ALA A 329 -18.57 -12.32 -20.59
N CYS A 330 -18.75 -11.20 -19.90
CA CYS A 330 -20.02 -10.48 -19.82
C CYS A 330 -20.35 -9.68 -21.09
N PHE A 331 -19.34 -9.03 -21.66
CA PHE A 331 -19.48 -8.23 -22.88
C PHE A 331 -19.05 -9.03 -24.11
N GLY A 332 -17.87 -9.65 -24.04
CA GLY A 332 -17.29 -10.40 -25.15
C GLY A 332 -17.94 -11.75 -25.46
N ARG A 333 -18.69 -12.34 -24.52
CA ARG A 333 -19.34 -13.65 -24.63
C ARG A 333 -18.39 -14.78 -25.10
N MET A 334 -17.13 -14.71 -24.68
CA MET A 334 -16.11 -15.70 -25.03
C MET A 334 -16.41 -17.07 -24.41
N SER A 335 -16.18 -18.16 -25.14
CA SER A 335 -16.26 -19.50 -24.53
C SER A 335 -15.28 -19.65 -23.36
N THR A 336 -15.54 -20.58 -22.43
CA THR A 336 -14.65 -20.83 -21.27
C THR A 336 -13.21 -21.12 -21.69
N SER A 337 -12.99 -21.84 -22.80
CA SER A 337 -11.64 -22.09 -23.32
C SER A 337 -10.95 -20.80 -23.80
N GLN A 338 -11.68 -19.89 -24.44
CA GLN A 338 -11.16 -18.58 -24.82
C GLN A 338 -10.85 -17.72 -23.60
N LEU A 339 -11.70 -17.73 -22.56
CA LEU A 339 -11.42 -17.03 -21.30
C LEU A 339 -10.12 -17.51 -20.66
N LEU A 340 -9.93 -18.84 -20.53
CA LEU A 340 -8.72 -19.39 -19.95
C LEU A 340 -7.46 -19.10 -20.80
N ASN A 341 -7.60 -19.07 -22.12
CA ASN A 341 -6.51 -18.65 -23.00
C ASN A 341 -6.18 -17.15 -22.83
N ARG A 342 -7.19 -16.29 -22.67
CA ARG A 342 -7.02 -14.85 -22.37
C ARG A 342 -6.36 -14.62 -21.01
N GLU A 343 -6.72 -15.40 -19.98
CA GLU A 343 -6.06 -15.39 -18.66
C GLU A 343 -4.59 -15.83 -18.70
N ALA A 344 -4.23 -16.70 -19.65
CA ALA A 344 -2.83 -17.04 -19.88
C ALA A 344 -2.09 -15.88 -20.59
N GLN A 345 -2.73 -15.27 -21.59
CA GLN A 345 -2.19 -14.14 -22.36
C GLN A 345 -2.03 -12.86 -21.54
N SER A 346 -2.86 -12.64 -20.52
CA SER A 346 -2.72 -11.51 -19.59
C SER A 346 -1.46 -11.59 -18.72
N GLY A 347 -0.81 -12.75 -18.67
CA GLY A 347 0.35 -13.02 -17.83
C GLY A 347 0.00 -13.44 -16.39
N ARG A 348 -1.25 -13.23 -15.93
CA ARG A 348 -1.68 -13.58 -14.56
C ARG A 348 -1.44 -15.04 -14.22
N THR A 349 -1.71 -15.94 -15.17
CA THR A 349 -1.48 -17.39 -14.98
C THR A 349 0.00 -17.71 -14.72
N GLN A 350 0.92 -17.05 -15.42
CA GLN A 350 2.36 -17.26 -15.20
C GLN A 350 2.82 -16.62 -13.88
N GLN A 351 2.30 -15.43 -13.56
CA GLN A 351 2.63 -14.72 -12.32
C GLN A 351 2.22 -15.55 -11.09
N ILE A 352 0.96 -16.00 -11.01
CA ILE A 352 0.51 -16.80 -9.86
C ILE A 352 1.29 -18.12 -9.74
N THR A 353 1.57 -18.78 -10.86
CA THR A 353 2.36 -20.02 -10.85
C THR A 353 3.77 -19.77 -10.32
N SER A 354 4.41 -18.67 -10.74
CA SER A 354 5.75 -18.28 -10.29
C SER A 354 5.77 -17.95 -8.80
N ILE A 355 4.73 -17.27 -8.29
CA ILE A 355 4.56 -16.98 -6.87
C ILE A 355 4.45 -18.29 -6.08
N ILE A 356 3.58 -19.22 -6.49
CA ILE A 356 3.42 -20.52 -5.83
C ILE A 356 4.72 -21.33 -5.84
N THR A 357 5.48 -21.31 -6.94
CA THR A 357 6.81 -21.93 -7.00
C THR A 357 7.78 -21.29 -6.00
N ALA A 358 7.81 -19.96 -5.91
CA ALA A 358 8.68 -19.25 -4.96
C ALA A 358 8.28 -19.52 -3.49
N MET A 359 6.99 -19.76 -3.24
CA MET A 359 6.45 -20.10 -1.92
C MET A 359 6.75 -21.54 -1.45
N GLN A 360 7.30 -22.42 -2.28
CA GLN A 360 7.42 -23.86 -1.95
C GLN A 360 8.13 -24.16 -0.63
N ALA A 361 9.20 -23.42 -0.32
CA ALA A 361 9.92 -23.57 0.95
C ALA A 361 9.04 -23.16 2.15
N ASP A 362 8.33 -22.04 2.03
CA ASP A 362 7.43 -21.53 3.06
C ASP A 362 6.21 -22.46 3.25
N LEU A 363 5.66 -23.00 2.16
CA LEU A 363 4.55 -23.96 2.19
C LEU A 363 4.97 -25.27 2.88
N THR A 364 6.20 -25.74 2.63
CA THR A 364 6.76 -26.91 3.31
C THR A 364 6.95 -26.65 4.81
N ALA A 365 7.39 -25.44 5.18
CA ALA A 365 7.59 -25.04 6.58
C ALA A 365 6.31 -24.60 7.31
N SER A 366 5.16 -24.60 6.62
CA SER A 366 3.91 -23.99 7.10
C SER A 366 3.34 -24.58 8.39
N SER A 367 3.71 -25.81 8.75
CA SER A 367 3.34 -26.42 10.03
C SER A 367 3.97 -25.73 11.24
N SER A 368 5.10 -25.06 11.05
CA SER A 368 5.84 -24.35 12.10
C SER A 368 5.67 -22.82 12.00
N VAL A 369 5.73 -22.28 10.78
CA VAL A 369 5.54 -20.86 10.50
C VAL A 369 4.39 -20.75 9.50
N PRO A 370 3.15 -20.41 9.93
CA PRO A 370 2.05 -20.27 9.00
C PRO A 370 2.37 -19.25 7.91
N VAL A 371 1.85 -19.50 6.71
CA VAL A 371 2.04 -18.65 5.54
C VAL A 371 0.69 -18.12 5.05
N LEU A 372 0.67 -16.86 4.69
CA LEU A 372 -0.45 -16.22 4.01
C LEU A 372 0.00 -15.66 2.67
N LEU A 373 -0.88 -15.76 1.67
CA LEU A 373 -0.80 -15.08 0.39
C LEU A 373 -2.01 -14.17 0.27
N VAL A 374 -1.76 -12.87 0.20
CA VAL A 374 -2.79 -11.85 0.10
C VAL A 374 -2.58 -11.01 -1.14
N GLY A 375 -3.62 -10.36 -1.63
CA GLY A 375 -3.48 -9.34 -2.67
C GLY A 375 -4.62 -9.26 -3.65
N ASP A 376 -4.46 -8.32 -4.58
CA ASP A 376 -5.29 -8.15 -5.76
C ASP A 376 -4.79 -9.06 -6.89
N PHE A 377 -5.61 -10.06 -7.22
CA PHE A 377 -5.28 -11.04 -8.24
C PHE A 377 -5.85 -10.69 -9.61
N ASN A 378 -6.62 -9.60 -9.72
CA ASN A 378 -7.22 -9.12 -10.96
C ASN A 378 -8.01 -10.20 -11.74
N ALA A 379 -8.55 -11.18 -11.02
CA ALA A 379 -9.32 -12.29 -11.59
C ALA A 379 -10.26 -12.89 -10.53
N PRO A 380 -11.47 -13.35 -10.91
CA PRO A 380 -12.41 -13.95 -9.97
C PRO A 380 -11.92 -15.29 -9.37
N SER A 381 -12.59 -15.74 -8.31
CA SER A 381 -12.38 -17.08 -7.78
C SER A 381 -13.16 -18.14 -8.55
N HIS A 382 -12.53 -19.30 -8.75
CA HIS A 382 -13.23 -20.53 -9.15
C HIS A 382 -14.25 -21.03 -8.12
N LEU A 383 -14.15 -20.54 -6.87
CA LEU A 383 -15.12 -20.79 -5.80
C LEU A 383 -16.31 -19.82 -5.84
N ASP A 384 -16.20 -18.72 -6.59
CA ASP A 384 -17.26 -17.72 -6.73
C ASP A 384 -18.08 -17.99 -8.00
N TRP A 385 -17.41 -18.32 -9.10
CA TRP A 385 -18.06 -18.69 -10.36
C TRP A 385 -18.33 -20.19 -10.35
N THR A 386 -19.57 -20.57 -10.02
CA THR A 386 -19.98 -21.97 -9.88
C THR A 386 -21.32 -22.20 -10.58
N GLY A 387 -21.70 -23.46 -10.78
CA GLY A 387 -23.03 -23.77 -11.31
C GLY A 387 -24.19 -23.18 -10.48
N GLY A 388 -24.01 -23.08 -9.15
CA GLY A 388 -24.98 -22.49 -8.23
C GLY A 388 -24.89 -20.97 -8.08
N ASN A 389 -23.89 -20.32 -8.69
CA ASN A 389 -23.69 -18.88 -8.68
C ASN A 389 -23.18 -18.42 -10.05
N SER A 390 -24.05 -18.55 -11.06
CA SER A 390 -23.71 -18.23 -12.44
C SER A 390 -23.50 -16.73 -12.62
N ARG A 391 -22.45 -16.36 -13.37
CA ARG A 391 -22.11 -14.97 -13.71
C ARG A 391 -22.13 -14.81 -15.22
N CYS A 392 -22.94 -13.88 -15.71
CA CYS A 392 -23.03 -13.57 -17.15
C CYS A 392 -23.34 -14.78 -18.06
N GLY A 393 -23.98 -15.83 -17.53
CA GLY A 393 -24.28 -17.07 -18.25
C GLY A 393 -23.26 -18.19 -18.05
N TYR A 394 -22.19 -17.95 -17.28
CA TYR A 394 -21.13 -18.91 -16.99
C TYR A 394 -21.32 -19.52 -15.61
N GLY A 395 -21.33 -20.86 -15.54
CA GLY A 395 -21.26 -21.62 -14.29
C GLY A 395 -19.83 -21.70 -13.77
N ALA A 396 -19.30 -22.93 -13.64
CA ALA A 396 -17.95 -23.14 -13.15
C ALA A 396 -16.89 -22.66 -14.17
N VAL A 397 -15.97 -21.80 -13.71
CA VAL A 397 -14.78 -21.39 -14.46
C VAL A 397 -13.55 -21.60 -13.57
N ALA A 398 -12.60 -22.39 -14.05
CA ALA A 398 -11.39 -22.76 -13.30
C ALA A 398 -10.32 -21.66 -13.40
N TRP A 399 -10.59 -20.48 -12.85
CA TRP A 399 -9.67 -19.35 -12.87
C TRP A 399 -8.29 -19.74 -12.29
N PRO A 400 -7.19 -19.66 -13.08
CA PRO A 400 -5.87 -20.13 -12.65
C PRO A 400 -5.33 -19.44 -11.40
N THR A 401 -5.66 -18.14 -11.25
CA THR A 401 -5.24 -17.29 -10.12
C THR A 401 -5.75 -17.78 -8.77
N SER A 402 -6.89 -18.47 -8.73
CA SER A 402 -7.47 -19.02 -7.49
C SER A 402 -7.33 -20.54 -7.38
N THR A 403 -7.28 -21.27 -8.49
CA THR A 403 -7.06 -22.73 -8.47
C THR A 403 -5.61 -23.09 -8.11
N ALA A 404 -4.61 -22.33 -8.57
CA ALA A 404 -3.21 -22.61 -8.27
C ALA A 404 -2.87 -22.53 -6.77
N PRO A 405 -3.29 -21.49 -6.01
CA PRO A 405 -3.14 -21.48 -4.55
C PRO A 405 -3.80 -22.68 -3.86
N GLN A 406 -5.03 -23.03 -4.25
CA GLN A 406 -5.73 -24.17 -3.67
C GLN A 406 -5.00 -25.49 -3.93
N ASN A 407 -4.52 -25.71 -5.16
CA ASN A 407 -3.74 -26.89 -5.52
C ASN A 407 -2.40 -26.97 -4.78
N ALA A 408 -1.83 -25.83 -4.37
CA ALA A 408 -0.64 -25.76 -3.51
C ALA A 408 -0.94 -25.99 -2.02
N GLY A 409 -2.21 -26.24 -1.67
CA GLY A 409 -2.67 -26.52 -0.31
C GLY A 409 -2.95 -25.28 0.53
N LEU A 410 -3.10 -24.11 -0.09
CA LEU A 410 -3.61 -22.92 0.60
C LEU A 410 -5.15 -22.94 0.65
N THR A 411 -5.72 -22.36 1.70
CA THR A 411 -7.16 -22.21 1.90
C THR A 411 -7.58 -20.75 1.73
N ASP A 412 -8.63 -20.50 0.94
CA ASP A 412 -9.29 -19.19 0.83
C ASP A 412 -10.04 -18.88 2.13
N SER A 413 -9.52 -17.93 2.92
CA SER A 413 -10.11 -17.61 4.23
C SER A 413 -11.51 -16.99 4.14
N PHE A 414 -11.80 -16.27 3.06
CA PHE A 414 -13.12 -15.66 2.86
C PHE A 414 -14.17 -16.74 2.61
N ARG A 415 -13.86 -17.72 1.74
CA ARG A 415 -14.78 -18.83 1.45
C ARG A 415 -14.87 -19.85 2.57
N GLN A 416 -13.84 -19.99 3.39
CA GLN A 416 -13.95 -20.77 4.62
C GLN A 416 -14.94 -20.15 5.62
N ALA A 417 -14.90 -18.83 5.79
CA ALA A 417 -15.86 -18.13 6.67
C ALA A 417 -17.25 -17.97 6.03
N ASN A 418 -17.31 -17.86 4.70
CA ASN A 418 -18.51 -17.59 3.93
C ASN A 418 -18.65 -18.61 2.79
N PRO A 419 -19.12 -19.84 3.04
CA PRO A 419 -19.06 -20.92 2.05
C PRO A 419 -19.96 -20.73 0.82
N ASN A 420 -21.05 -19.96 0.95
CA ASN A 420 -22.02 -19.78 -0.14
C ASN A 420 -21.76 -18.46 -0.90
N PRO A 421 -21.27 -18.50 -2.16
CA PRO A 421 -20.98 -17.31 -2.94
C PRO A 421 -22.23 -16.57 -3.42
N ALA A 422 -23.41 -17.20 -3.45
CA ALA A 422 -24.66 -16.54 -3.84
C ALA A 422 -25.19 -15.60 -2.73
N THR A 423 -25.08 -16.01 -1.47
CA THR A 423 -25.55 -15.20 -0.32
C THR A 423 -24.46 -14.30 0.26
N ALA A 424 -23.20 -14.65 0.06
CA ALA A 424 -22.05 -13.86 0.50
C ALA A 424 -21.07 -13.69 -0.67
N PRO A 425 -21.39 -12.84 -1.67
CA PRO A 425 -20.57 -12.69 -2.86
C PRO A 425 -19.16 -12.16 -2.56
N GLY A 426 -19.03 -11.30 -1.55
CA GLY A 426 -17.72 -10.78 -1.14
C GLY A 426 -17.03 -9.97 -2.21
N ASN A 427 -17.78 -9.32 -3.11
CA ASN A 427 -17.22 -8.56 -4.21
C ASN A 427 -16.28 -7.46 -3.69
N THR A 428 -15.10 -7.36 -4.30
CA THR A 428 -14.07 -6.37 -3.97
C THR A 428 -13.86 -5.39 -5.09
N TRP A 429 -14.07 -5.80 -6.33
CA TRP A 429 -14.22 -4.93 -7.50
C TRP A 429 -15.71 -4.76 -7.83
N SER A 430 -16.29 -3.56 -7.76
CA SER A 430 -15.74 -2.35 -7.15
C SER A 430 -16.80 -1.66 -6.30
N PRO A 431 -16.52 -1.27 -5.04
CA PRO A 431 -17.41 -0.39 -4.29
C PRO A 431 -17.62 0.99 -4.93
N VAL A 432 -16.67 1.49 -5.73
CA VAL A 432 -16.77 2.79 -6.42
C VAL A 432 -17.44 2.63 -7.78
N PHE A 433 -16.93 1.77 -8.65
CA PHE A 433 -17.44 1.61 -10.00
C PHE A 433 -18.64 0.66 -10.03
N LYS A 434 -19.83 1.20 -10.27
CA LYS A 434 -21.08 0.44 -10.47
C LYS A 434 -21.54 0.46 -11.92
N THR A 435 -21.09 1.43 -12.68
CA THR A 435 -21.33 1.57 -14.12
C THR A 435 -20.01 1.51 -14.85
N TYR A 436 -19.93 0.66 -15.86
CA TYR A 436 -18.74 0.49 -16.68
C TYR A 436 -18.45 1.77 -17.48
N THR A 437 -17.20 2.22 -17.44
CA THR A 437 -16.77 3.53 -17.98
C THR A 437 -16.11 3.48 -19.35
N GLY A 438 -15.97 2.28 -19.94
CA GLY A 438 -15.23 2.06 -21.18
C GLY A 438 -13.80 1.56 -20.94
N GLY A 439 -13.07 1.31 -22.03
CA GLY A 439 -11.72 0.76 -22.06
C GLY A 439 -11.65 -0.71 -22.47
N TYR A 440 -10.47 -1.32 -22.38
CA TYR A 440 -10.26 -2.77 -22.53
C TYR A 440 -10.83 -3.43 -23.81
N GLY A 441 -11.08 -2.64 -24.87
CA GLY A 441 -11.69 -3.12 -26.11
C GLY A 441 -13.22 -3.25 -26.09
N TYR A 442 -13.89 -2.70 -25.06
CA TYR A 442 -15.34 -2.80 -24.85
C TYR A 442 -16.03 -1.43 -24.72
N ASP A 443 -15.47 -0.36 -25.28
CA ASP A 443 -16.03 1.01 -25.20
C ASP A 443 -17.51 1.11 -25.60
N SER A 444 -17.99 0.25 -26.50
CA SER A 444 -19.40 0.18 -26.90
C SER A 444 -20.37 -0.21 -25.78
N HIS A 445 -19.86 -0.77 -24.68
CA HIS A 445 -20.62 -1.13 -23.48
C HIS A 445 -20.60 -0.05 -22.40
N ALA A 446 -19.94 1.08 -22.62
CA ALA A 446 -19.91 2.17 -21.64
C ALA A 446 -21.34 2.60 -21.25
N GLY A 447 -21.60 2.67 -19.94
CA GLY A 447 -22.94 2.90 -19.39
C GLY A 447 -23.69 1.63 -18.96
N GLU A 448 -23.23 0.44 -19.34
CA GLU A 448 -23.75 -0.82 -18.80
C GLU A 448 -23.29 -1.06 -17.33
N PRO A 449 -23.96 -1.95 -16.57
CA PRO A 449 -23.52 -2.31 -15.23
C PRO A 449 -22.10 -2.89 -15.22
N GLU A 450 -21.27 -2.45 -14.27
CA GLU A 450 -19.92 -2.97 -14.05
C GLU A 450 -19.99 -4.41 -13.53
N PRO A 451 -19.31 -5.40 -14.16
CA PRO A 451 -19.12 -6.73 -13.59
C PRO A 451 -18.48 -6.67 -12.20
N GLN A 452 -19.25 -7.06 -11.18
CA GLN A 452 -18.80 -7.03 -9.78
C GLN A 452 -18.30 -8.41 -9.34
N ASP A 453 -17.02 -8.50 -8.99
CA ASP A 453 -16.35 -9.74 -8.63
C ASP A 453 -15.47 -9.59 -7.38
N ARG A 454 -15.20 -10.71 -6.72
CA ARG A 454 -14.17 -10.79 -5.69
C ARG A 454 -12.85 -11.14 -6.36
N ILE A 455 -11.93 -10.18 -6.35
CA ILE A 455 -10.60 -10.30 -6.98
C ILE A 455 -9.46 -10.08 -5.99
N ASP A 456 -9.78 -9.69 -4.76
CA ASP A 456 -8.82 -9.56 -3.66
C ASP A 456 -8.97 -10.73 -2.69
N PHE A 457 -7.85 -11.28 -2.23
CA PHE A 457 -7.84 -12.54 -1.50
C PHE A 457 -6.96 -12.51 -0.25
N ILE A 458 -7.32 -13.35 0.71
CA ILE A 458 -6.43 -13.81 1.79
C ILE A 458 -6.46 -15.34 1.78
N HIS A 459 -5.42 -15.96 1.24
CA HIS A 459 -5.16 -17.38 1.28
C HIS A 459 -4.18 -17.70 2.42
N TYR A 460 -4.32 -18.86 3.07
CA TYR A 460 -3.41 -19.24 4.15
C TYR A 460 -3.14 -20.75 4.24
N ARG A 461 -2.05 -21.12 4.91
CA ARG A 461 -1.71 -22.50 5.27
C ARG A 461 -0.92 -22.53 6.58
N GLY A 462 -1.16 -23.54 7.41
CA GLY A 462 -0.48 -23.70 8.72
C GLY A 462 -1.41 -23.50 9.92
N PRO A 463 -0.86 -23.38 11.14
CA PRO A 463 -1.62 -23.36 12.40
C PRO A 463 -2.33 -22.02 12.68
N LEU A 464 -3.21 -21.61 11.76
CA LEU A 464 -4.13 -20.50 11.91
C LEU A 464 -5.58 -20.99 11.80
N ALA A 465 -6.47 -20.46 12.65
CA ALA A 465 -7.90 -20.73 12.56
C ALA A 465 -8.64 -19.46 12.19
N VAL A 466 -9.35 -19.45 11.07
CA VAL A 466 -10.21 -18.34 10.65
C VAL A 466 -11.34 -18.18 11.68
N GLN A 467 -11.42 -17.02 12.30
CA GLN A 467 -12.52 -16.65 13.20
C GLN A 467 -13.59 -15.85 12.46
N ALA A 468 -13.17 -14.96 11.56
CA ALA A 468 -14.05 -14.18 10.70
C ALA A 468 -13.26 -13.74 9.45
N SER A 469 -13.94 -13.60 8.32
CA SER A 469 -13.40 -12.99 7.11
C SER A 469 -14.51 -12.21 6.40
N GLN A 470 -14.21 -10.97 6.01
CA GLN A 470 -15.19 -10.05 5.45
C GLN A 470 -14.54 -9.08 4.46
N THR A 471 -15.34 -8.54 3.54
CA THR A 471 -14.97 -7.34 2.78
C THR A 471 -15.32 -6.10 3.58
N VAL A 472 -14.47 -5.07 3.52
CA VAL A 472 -14.62 -3.84 4.31
C VAL A 472 -14.52 -2.62 3.39
N VAL A 473 -15.44 -1.68 3.59
CA VAL A 473 -15.55 -0.39 2.89
C VAL A 473 -16.05 0.65 3.88
N GLU A 474 -15.53 1.88 3.83
CA GLU A 474 -16.06 3.01 4.62
C GLU A 474 -17.13 3.81 3.85
N GLY A 475 -18.29 4.01 4.49
CA GLY A 475 -19.37 4.82 3.93
C GLY A 475 -19.99 4.22 2.67
N THR A 476 -20.46 5.08 1.77
CA THR A 476 -21.08 4.70 0.49
C THR A 476 -20.33 5.40 -0.64
N PRO A 477 -19.31 4.76 -1.23
CA PRO A 477 -18.45 5.41 -2.21
C PRO A 477 -19.22 5.85 -3.45
N SER A 478 -18.90 7.04 -3.95
CA SER A 478 -19.45 7.63 -5.16
C SER A 478 -18.48 7.46 -6.32
N GLN A 479 -18.98 7.00 -7.46
CA GLN A 479 -18.27 7.00 -8.74
C GLN A 479 -18.13 8.39 -9.33
N THR A 480 -19.12 9.27 -9.14
CA THR A 480 -19.19 10.59 -9.78
C THR A 480 -18.45 11.68 -9.01
N ASN A 481 -18.18 11.46 -7.73
CA ASN A 481 -17.41 12.37 -6.89
C ASN A 481 -16.42 11.62 -5.97
N PRO A 482 -15.46 10.87 -6.54
CA PRO A 482 -14.55 10.04 -5.76
C PRO A 482 -13.68 10.85 -4.80
N GLY A 483 -13.32 12.08 -5.18
CA GLY A 483 -12.55 13.01 -4.35
C GLY A 483 -13.16 13.27 -2.96
N SER A 484 -14.47 13.09 -2.81
CA SER A 484 -15.19 13.33 -1.54
C SER A 484 -15.51 12.05 -0.77
N ASN A 485 -15.14 10.86 -1.27
CA ASN A 485 -15.46 9.59 -0.62
C ASN A 485 -14.80 9.46 0.77
N ALA A 486 -15.47 8.77 1.70
CA ALA A 486 -14.86 8.35 2.96
C ALA A 486 -13.83 7.24 2.70
N TRP A 487 -14.21 6.25 1.90
CA TRP A 487 -13.34 5.19 1.42
C TRP A 487 -12.29 5.73 0.43
N THR A 488 -11.04 5.30 0.58
CA THR A 488 -9.90 5.84 -0.18
C THR A 488 -9.44 4.95 -1.34
N SER A 489 -10.21 3.92 -1.69
CA SER A 489 -9.86 2.96 -2.74
C SER A 489 -11.08 2.67 -3.62
N ASP A 490 -10.86 2.22 -4.84
CA ASP A 490 -11.87 1.62 -5.68
C ASP A 490 -12.03 0.12 -5.46
N HIS A 491 -11.18 -0.51 -4.63
CA HIS A 491 -11.35 -1.88 -4.14
C HIS A 491 -11.93 -1.90 -2.73
N ALA A 492 -12.79 -2.88 -2.41
CA ALA A 492 -13.06 -3.22 -1.01
C ALA A 492 -11.87 -4.00 -0.45
N ALA A 493 -11.45 -3.68 0.78
CA ALA A 493 -10.39 -4.45 1.43
C ALA A 493 -10.92 -5.79 1.94
N VAL A 494 -10.07 -6.82 2.02
CA VAL A 494 -10.42 -8.10 2.65
C VAL A 494 -9.76 -8.17 4.01
N LEU A 495 -10.55 -8.34 5.07
CA LEU A 495 -10.07 -8.46 6.46
C LEU A 495 -10.39 -9.85 6.99
N THR A 496 -9.35 -10.59 7.39
CA THR A 496 -9.49 -11.88 8.07
C THR A 496 -8.91 -11.81 9.47
N THR A 497 -9.70 -12.23 10.46
CA THR A 497 -9.25 -12.43 11.84
C THR A 497 -8.90 -13.89 12.05
N PHE A 498 -7.67 -14.17 12.44
CA PHE A 498 -7.17 -15.50 12.76
C PHE A 498 -6.93 -15.65 14.25
N ARG A 499 -7.28 -16.80 14.83
CA ARG A 499 -6.67 -17.25 16.07
C ARG A 499 -5.32 -17.88 15.75
N VAL A 500 -4.27 -17.40 16.41
CA VAL A 500 -2.92 -17.96 16.29
C VAL A 500 -2.81 -19.11 17.29
N SER A 501 -2.61 -20.34 16.80
CA SER A 501 -2.62 -21.54 17.65
C SER A 501 -1.23 -21.93 18.13
#